data_AF-A0A9P1FY67-F1
#
_entry.id   AF-A0A9P1FY67-F1
#
_cell.length_a   1.000
_cell.length_b   1.000
_cell.length_c   1.000
_cell.angle_alpha   90.00
_cell.angle_beta   90.00
_cell.angle_gamma   90.00
#
_symmetry.space_group_name_H-M   'P 1'
#
loop_
_entity.id
_entity.type
_entity.pdbx_description
1 polymer ?
#
loop_
_entity_poly.entity_id
_entity_poly.type
_entity_poly.pdbx_seq_one_letter_code
_entity_poly.pdbx_strand_id
1 'polypeptide(L)'
;MKIPLDPGSSAIFFRFLCGLTVALALVPEAVAFALAAGLPPDVGLNSAWIISVVTALFGGRPAMICGATGSLAVLVPETVQQEHGKVLLFYAVILMGIIEIFLGLINVGTLATWSNGQGPRVKLIPVPVMIGFCNGLALVIGLAQISNFKDPHYLHAASPESSLSGRRLGAFHAFQDGVPFIHGEEAGLAALITVLAFVVSLWLPRLSTRVPSALIAILVGTAFEWAIVRRAPKTMGALGKVGKCPKLVSFEEIHPPSFHRSG
;
A
#
# COMPACT_ATOMS: atom_id res chain seq x y z
N MET A 1 -26.98 -3.79 8.63
CA MET A 1 -27.50 -3.14 7.41
C MET A 1 -27.74 -4.22 6.36
N LYS A 2 -28.97 -4.74 6.24
CA LYS A 2 -29.35 -5.61 5.12
C LYS A 2 -29.57 -4.67 3.94
N ILE A 3 -28.73 -4.76 2.92
CA ILE A 3 -28.95 -4.00 1.67
C ILE A 3 -30.13 -4.70 0.99
N PRO A 4 -31.30 -4.04 0.81
CA PRO A 4 -32.38 -4.62 0.04
C PRO A 4 -31.91 -4.74 -1.40
N LEU A 5 -31.76 -5.98 -1.88
CA LEU A 5 -31.40 -6.28 -3.26
C LEU A 5 -32.71 -6.39 -4.07
N ASP A 6 -33.34 -5.25 -4.34
CA ASP A 6 -34.47 -5.22 -5.27
C ASP A 6 -33.94 -5.43 -6.71
N PRO A 7 -34.53 -6.33 -7.52
CA PRO A 7 -34.06 -6.65 -8.87
C PRO A 7 -34.47 -5.60 -9.93
N GLY A 8 -34.59 -4.33 -9.54
CA GLY A 8 -34.92 -3.23 -10.45
C GLY A 8 -33.72 -2.77 -11.28
N SER A 9 -33.95 -2.28 -12.51
CA SER A 9 -32.93 -1.70 -13.39
C SER A 9 -32.12 -0.58 -12.70
N SER A 10 -32.77 0.23 -11.86
CA SER A 10 -32.13 1.28 -11.05
C SER A 10 -31.15 0.73 -10.01
N ALA A 11 -31.36 -0.49 -9.51
CA ALA A 11 -30.48 -1.11 -8.53
C ALA A 11 -29.17 -1.58 -9.16
N ILE A 12 -29.19 -2.03 -10.43
CA ILE A 12 -27.98 -2.43 -11.16
C ILE A 12 -27.10 -1.20 -11.40
N PHE A 13 -27.69 -0.11 -11.88
CA PHE A 13 -26.97 1.15 -12.08
C PHE A 13 -26.36 1.68 -10.79
N PHE A 14 -27.12 1.63 -9.69
CA PHE A 14 -26.60 2.02 -8.37
C PHE A 14 -25.42 1.14 -7.94
N ARG A 15 -25.50 -0.18 -8.10
CA ARG A 15 -24.40 -1.11 -7.76
C ARG A 15 -23.16 -0.87 -8.61
N PHE A 16 -23.34 -0.54 -9.89
CA PHE A 16 -22.27 -0.14 -10.78
C PHE A 16 -21.59 1.15 -10.29
N LEU A 17 -22.36 2.19 -9.97
CA LEU A 17 -21.82 3.44 -9.43
C LEU A 17 -21.10 3.25 -8.09
N CYS A 18 -21.65 2.43 -7.18
CA CYS A 18 -20.99 2.09 -5.93
C CYS A 18 -19.69 1.34 -6.16
N GLY A 19 -19.68 0.33 -7.04
CA GLY A 19 -18.49 -0.42 -7.41
C GLY A 19 -17.40 0.47 -8.03
N LEU A 20 -17.80 1.37 -8.93
CA LEU A 20 -16.91 2.36 -9.54
C LEU A 20 -16.31 3.30 -8.48
N THR A 21 -17.13 3.79 -7.55
CA THR A 21 -16.68 4.68 -6.48
C THR A 21 -15.68 3.98 -5.55
N VAL A 22 -15.94 2.72 -5.20
CA VAL A 22 -15.03 1.91 -4.38
C VAL A 22 -13.73 1.61 -5.11
N ALA A 23 -13.79 1.22 -6.39
CA ALA A 23 -12.60 0.96 -7.19
C ALA A 23 -11.70 2.21 -7.28
N LEU A 24 -12.30 3.37 -7.55
CA LEU A 24 -11.61 4.66 -7.58
C LEU A 24 -10.99 5.04 -6.23
N ALA A 25 -11.65 4.72 -5.12
CA ALA A 25 -11.11 4.96 -3.78
C ALA A 25 -9.91 4.07 -3.44
N LEU A 26 -9.88 2.83 -3.93
CA LEU A 26 -8.86 1.82 -3.61
C LEU A 26 -7.57 1.98 -4.41
N VAL A 27 -7.59 2.58 -5.60
CA VAL A 27 -6.38 2.78 -6.43
C VAL A 27 -5.23 3.46 -5.65
N PRO A 28 -5.43 4.63 -5.03
CA PRO A 28 -4.35 5.28 -4.29
C PRO A 28 -3.91 4.49 -3.05
N GLU A 29 -4.84 3.78 -2.40
CA GLU A 29 -4.55 2.93 -1.24
C GLU A 29 -3.65 1.74 -1.61
N ALA A 30 -3.95 1.06 -2.71
CA ALA A 30 -3.14 -0.06 -3.21
C ALA A 30 -1.71 0.37 -3.59
N VAL A 31 -1.58 1.53 -4.23
CA VAL A 31 -0.26 2.11 -4.58
C VAL A 31 0.52 2.48 -3.31
N ALA A 32 -0.11 3.14 -2.36
CA ALA A 32 0.54 3.53 -1.10
C ALA A 32 1.02 2.30 -0.30
N PHE A 33 0.23 1.23 -0.24
CA PHE A 33 0.63 0.00 0.43
C PHE A 33 1.74 -0.77 -0.31
N ALA A 34 1.76 -0.74 -1.65
CA ALA A 34 2.87 -1.32 -2.42
C ALA A 34 4.19 -0.61 -2.12
N LEU A 35 4.17 0.73 -2.12
CA LEU A 35 5.34 1.55 -1.79
C LEU A 35 5.79 1.35 -0.34
N ALA A 36 4.84 1.29 0.61
CA ALA A 36 5.15 0.99 2.01
C ALA A 36 5.76 -0.40 2.20
N ALA A 37 5.38 -1.36 1.33
CA ALA A 37 5.93 -2.71 1.31
C ALA A 37 7.30 -2.83 0.59
N GLY A 38 7.83 -1.73 0.03
CA GLY A 38 9.05 -1.76 -0.78
C GLY A 38 8.88 -2.49 -2.12
N LEU A 39 7.64 -2.65 -2.59
CA LEU A 39 7.31 -3.27 -3.85
C LEU A 39 7.05 -2.23 -4.94
N PRO A 40 7.33 -2.55 -6.21
CA PRO A 40 6.89 -1.74 -7.33
C PRO A 40 5.36 -1.53 -7.34
N PRO A 41 4.86 -0.33 -7.67
CA PRO A 41 3.43 -0.01 -7.58
C PRO A 41 2.56 -0.84 -8.55
N ASP A 42 3.15 -1.33 -9.64
CA ASP A 42 2.53 -2.25 -10.58
C ASP A 42 2.13 -3.58 -9.93
N VAL A 43 2.93 -4.10 -8.98
CA VAL A 43 2.61 -5.36 -8.27
C VAL A 43 1.39 -5.18 -7.36
N GLY A 44 1.32 -4.05 -6.64
CA GLY A 44 0.19 -3.73 -5.77
C GLY A 44 -1.11 -3.50 -6.54
N LEU A 45 -1.04 -2.78 -7.65
CA LEU A 45 -2.21 -2.54 -8.49
C LEU A 45 -2.68 -3.85 -9.15
N ASN A 46 -1.76 -4.67 -9.66
CA ASN A 46 -2.10 -5.93 -10.30
C ASN A 46 -2.74 -6.93 -9.32
N SER A 47 -2.22 -7.02 -8.10
CA SER A 47 -2.82 -7.89 -7.07
C SER A 47 -4.21 -7.43 -6.66
N ALA A 48 -4.44 -6.12 -6.51
CA ALA A 48 -5.72 -5.56 -6.06
C ALA A 48 -6.89 -5.86 -7.00
N TRP A 49 -6.72 -5.74 -8.32
CA TRP A 49 -7.81 -6.05 -9.25
C TRP A 49 -8.05 -7.56 -9.38
N ILE A 50 -6.99 -8.39 -9.35
CA ILE A 50 -7.11 -9.85 -9.41
C ILE A 50 -7.93 -10.35 -8.22
N ILE A 51 -7.59 -9.95 -6.98
CA ILE A 51 -8.32 -10.40 -5.79
C ILE A 51 -9.76 -9.87 -5.75
N SER A 52 -10.00 -8.68 -6.29
CA SER A 52 -11.34 -8.10 -6.42
C SER A 52 -12.22 -8.94 -7.35
N VAL A 53 -11.68 -9.37 -8.51
CA VAL A 53 -12.41 -10.24 -9.46
C VAL A 53 -12.66 -11.61 -8.85
N VAL A 54 -11.64 -12.22 -8.23
CA VAL A 54 -11.78 -13.53 -7.57
C VAL A 54 -12.84 -13.47 -6.46
N THR A 55 -12.81 -12.42 -5.63
CA THR A 55 -13.80 -12.26 -4.55
C THR A 55 -15.20 -11.94 -5.08
N ALA A 56 -15.32 -11.19 -6.18
CA ALA A 56 -16.61 -10.91 -6.79
C ALA A 56 -17.30 -12.17 -7.32
N LEU A 57 -16.51 -13.14 -7.82
CA LEU A 57 -17.01 -14.42 -8.36
C LEU A 57 -17.24 -15.47 -7.28
N PHE A 58 -16.31 -15.62 -6.33
CA PHE A 58 -16.29 -16.71 -5.35
C PHE A 58 -16.64 -16.28 -3.91
N GLY A 59 -16.88 -14.99 -3.65
CA GLY A 59 -17.11 -14.45 -2.33
C GLY A 59 -18.47 -14.82 -1.73
N GLY A 60 -18.48 -15.21 -0.44
CA GLY A 60 -19.69 -15.67 0.26
C GLY A 60 -20.57 -14.58 0.87
N ARG A 61 -20.13 -13.30 0.91
CA ARG A 61 -20.89 -12.22 1.56
C ARG A 61 -21.14 -11.05 0.60
N PRO A 62 -22.42 -10.68 0.36
CA PRO A 62 -22.74 -9.59 -0.55
C PRO A 62 -22.16 -8.27 -0.03
N ALA A 63 -21.63 -7.47 -0.94
CA ALA A 63 -20.94 -6.19 -0.68
C ALA A 63 -19.61 -6.30 0.11
N MET A 64 -18.96 -7.47 0.11
CA MET A 64 -17.58 -7.57 0.54
C MET A 64 -16.65 -6.91 -0.49
N ILE A 65 -15.77 -6.04 0.00
CA ILE A 65 -14.71 -5.41 -0.78
C ILE A 65 -13.41 -6.07 -0.34
N CYS A 66 -12.66 -6.65 -1.29
CA CYS A 66 -11.34 -7.22 -1.05
C CYS A 66 -10.30 -6.45 -1.85
N GLY A 67 -9.11 -6.25 -1.27
CA GLY A 67 -8.03 -5.48 -1.87
C GLY A 67 -6.75 -5.61 -1.07
N ALA A 68 -5.77 -4.75 -1.37
CA ALA A 68 -4.52 -4.68 -0.61
C ALA A 68 -4.79 -4.29 0.85
N THR A 69 -4.24 -5.04 1.80
CA THR A 69 -4.42 -4.78 3.24
C THR A 69 -3.15 -4.16 3.83
N GLY A 70 -3.32 -3.09 4.62
CA GLY A 70 -2.20 -2.44 5.30
C GLY A 70 -1.43 -3.39 6.23
N SER A 71 -2.09 -4.40 6.79
CA SER A 71 -1.45 -5.43 7.63
C SER A 71 -0.41 -6.25 6.88
N LEU A 72 -0.68 -6.60 5.62
CA LEU A 72 0.28 -7.35 4.80
C LEU A 72 1.46 -6.46 4.40
N ALA A 73 1.19 -5.19 4.08
CA ALA A 73 2.22 -4.21 3.69
C ALA A 73 3.30 -3.99 4.77
N VAL A 74 2.98 -4.22 6.05
CA VAL A 74 3.95 -4.14 7.15
C VAL A 74 4.89 -5.35 7.23
N LEU A 75 4.42 -6.54 6.81
CA LEU A 75 5.19 -7.79 6.92
C LEU A 75 6.06 -8.08 5.69
N VAL A 76 5.62 -7.60 4.54
CA VAL A 76 6.27 -7.84 3.24
C VAL A 76 7.73 -7.35 3.20
N PRO A 77 8.09 -6.14 3.70
CA PRO A 77 9.46 -5.65 3.66
C PRO A 77 10.47 -6.61 4.29
N GLU A 78 10.13 -7.23 5.42
CA GLU A 78 11.01 -8.18 6.13
C GLU A 78 11.28 -9.45 5.31
N THR A 79 10.35 -9.83 4.43
CA THR A 79 10.49 -11.01 3.57
C THR A 79 11.25 -10.67 2.29
N VAL A 80 10.99 -9.50 1.70
CA VAL A 80 11.60 -9.08 0.42
C VAL A 80 13.09 -8.76 0.56
N GLN A 81 13.53 -8.36 1.76
CA GLN A 81 14.95 -8.08 2.06
C GLN A 81 15.83 -9.33 2.14
N GLN A 82 15.26 -10.54 2.15
CA GLN A 82 16.03 -11.79 2.14
C GLN A 82 16.49 -12.16 0.73
N GLU A 83 17.51 -13.04 0.64
CA GLU A 83 17.93 -13.60 -0.64
C GLU A 83 16.74 -14.27 -1.34
N HIS A 84 16.50 -13.92 -2.60
CA HIS A 84 15.32 -14.34 -3.38
C HIS A 84 13.95 -13.93 -2.80
N GLY A 85 13.87 -12.90 -1.95
CA GLY A 85 12.66 -12.51 -1.22
C GLY A 85 11.39 -12.28 -2.08
N LYS A 86 11.54 -11.83 -3.33
CA LYS A 86 10.40 -11.70 -4.28
C LYS A 86 9.77 -13.05 -4.65
N VAL A 87 10.61 -14.06 -4.88
CA VAL A 87 10.16 -15.42 -5.19
C VAL A 87 9.58 -16.08 -3.95
N LEU A 88 10.19 -15.84 -2.79
CA LEU A 88 9.69 -16.32 -1.51
C LEU A 88 8.30 -15.76 -1.18
N LEU A 89 8.09 -14.46 -1.43
CA LEU A 89 6.80 -13.80 -1.29
C LEU A 89 5.74 -14.40 -2.19
N PHE A 90 6.08 -14.73 -3.44
CA PHE A 90 5.16 -15.39 -4.36
C PHE A 90 4.71 -16.76 -3.82
N TYR A 91 5.64 -17.59 -3.34
CA TYR A 91 5.30 -18.87 -2.71
C TYR A 91 4.50 -18.70 -1.42
N ALA A 92 4.82 -17.70 -0.60
CA ALA A 92 4.10 -17.42 0.64
C ALA A 92 2.63 -17.03 0.38
N VAL A 93 2.35 -16.23 -0.65
CA VAL A 93 0.97 -15.86 -1.04
C VAL A 93 0.19 -17.06 -1.55
N ILE A 94 0.81 -17.93 -2.36
CA ILE A 94 0.17 -19.18 -2.81
C ILE A 94 -0.15 -20.08 -1.60
N LEU A 95 0.82 -20.26 -0.70
CA LEU A 95 0.64 -21.06 0.51
C LEU A 95 -0.47 -20.49 1.40
N MET A 96 -0.50 -19.17 1.58
CA MET A 96 -1.55 -18.46 2.31
C MET A 96 -2.93 -18.75 1.71
N GLY A 97 -3.09 -18.63 0.39
CA GLY A 97 -4.35 -18.93 -0.29
C GLY A 97 -4.79 -20.40 -0.14
N ILE A 98 -3.86 -21.35 -0.20
CA ILE A 98 -4.14 -22.77 0.04
C ILE A 98 -4.64 -22.98 1.48
N ILE A 99 -3.98 -22.36 2.46
CA ILE A 99 -4.38 -22.42 3.87
C ILE A 99 -5.77 -21.81 4.06
N GLU A 100 -6.07 -20.65 3.44
CA GLU A 100 -7.38 -20.00 3.51
C GLU A 100 -8.49 -20.88 2.92
N ILE A 101 -8.24 -21.52 1.77
CA ILE A 101 -9.19 -22.47 1.16
C ILE A 101 -9.40 -23.67 2.08
N PHE A 102 -8.34 -24.24 2.63
CA PHE A 102 -8.43 -25.39 3.55
C PHE A 102 -9.21 -25.06 4.82
N LEU A 103 -8.95 -23.90 5.43
CA LEU A 103 -9.70 -23.41 6.60
C LEU A 103 -11.17 -23.11 6.25
N GLY A 104 -11.43 -22.62 5.04
CA GLY A 104 -12.77 -22.43 4.50
C GLY A 104 -13.54 -23.75 4.36
N LEU A 105 -12.89 -24.80 3.83
CA LEU A 105 -13.48 -26.13 3.65
C LEU A 105 -13.80 -26.82 4.98
N ILE A 106 -12.93 -26.67 5.98
CA ILE A 106 -13.15 -27.21 7.33
C ILE A 106 -14.26 -26.45 8.07
N ASN A 107 -14.77 -25.34 7.50
CA ASN A 107 -15.78 -24.49 8.10
C ASN A 107 -15.43 -24.18 9.57
N VAL A 108 -14.22 -23.68 9.85
CA VAL A 108 -13.79 -23.37 11.22
C VAL A 108 -14.78 -22.44 11.95
N GLY A 109 -15.48 -21.59 11.21
CA GLY A 109 -16.59 -20.77 11.74
C GLY A 109 -17.79 -21.58 12.24
N THR A 110 -18.09 -22.73 11.62
CA THR A 110 -19.17 -23.64 12.01
C THR A 110 -18.70 -24.72 12.99
N LEU A 111 -17.43 -25.14 12.96
CA LEU A 111 -16.91 -26.14 13.90
C LEU A 111 -16.80 -25.57 15.33
N ALA A 112 -16.43 -24.30 15.49
CA ALA A 112 -16.54 -23.59 16.77
C ALA A 112 -18.01 -23.42 17.25
N THR A 113 -18.98 -23.57 16.34
CA THR A 113 -20.41 -23.51 16.61
C THR A 113 -20.98 -24.85 17.11
N TRP A 114 -20.33 -25.98 16.82
CA TRP A 114 -20.86 -27.32 17.14
C TRP A 114 -20.57 -27.78 18.58
N SER A 115 -19.55 -27.23 19.24
CA SER A 115 -19.13 -27.71 20.57
C SER A 115 -20.07 -27.37 21.74
N ASN A 116 -21.07 -26.49 21.59
CA ASN A 116 -21.81 -25.96 22.76
C ASN A 116 -23.32 -25.71 22.56
N GLY A 117 -23.99 -26.31 21.57
CA GLY A 117 -25.46 -26.35 21.48
C GLY A 117 -26.23 -25.02 21.45
N GLN A 118 -25.56 -23.86 21.43
CA GLN A 118 -26.14 -22.52 21.57
C GLN A 118 -25.74 -21.59 20.41
N GLY A 119 -26.01 -21.99 19.17
CA GLY A 119 -25.90 -21.13 17.99
C GLY A 119 -24.49 -20.56 17.69
N PRO A 120 -24.31 -19.85 16.56
CA PRO A 120 -23.01 -19.35 16.12
C PRO A 120 -22.62 -18.10 16.94
N ARG A 121 -21.96 -18.29 18.08
CA ARG A 121 -21.58 -17.18 18.99
C ARG A 121 -20.11 -17.08 19.37
N VAL A 122 -19.22 -17.92 18.83
CA VAL A 122 -17.80 -17.82 19.17
C VAL A 122 -17.09 -16.97 18.11
N LYS A 123 -16.94 -15.66 18.37
CA LYS A 123 -15.92 -14.86 17.68
C LYS A 123 -14.57 -15.45 18.05
N LEU A 124 -13.88 -16.05 17.08
CA LEU A 124 -12.56 -16.67 17.26
C LEU A 124 -11.51 -15.67 17.79
N ILE A 125 -11.76 -14.36 17.63
CA ILE A 125 -10.86 -13.28 18.02
C ILE A 125 -11.61 -12.29 18.95
N PRO A 126 -11.15 -12.08 20.19
CA PRO A 126 -11.72 -11.08 21.09
C PRO A 126 -11.63 -9.66 20.53
N VAL A 127 -12.67 -8.84 20.78
CA VAL A 127 -12.69 -7.42 20.36
C VAL A 127 -11.48 -6.62 20.85
N PRO A 128 -10.98 -6.79 22.10
CA PRO A 128 -9.79 -6.08 22.55
C PRO A 128 -8.54 -6.34 21.70
N VAL A 129 -8.38 -7.57 21.18
CA VAL A 129 -7.24 -7.95 20.34
C VAL A 129 -7.32 -7.25 18.99
N MET A 130 -8.51 -7.17 18.39
CA MET A 130 -8.71 -6.45 17.13
C MET A 130 -8.40 -4.96 17.28
N ILE A 131 -8.86 -4.32 18.37
CA ILE A 131 -8.59 -2.90 18.65
C ILE A 131 -7.08 -2.68 18.87
N GLY A 132 -6.43 -3.52 19.66
CA GLY A 132 -4.98 -3.45 19.89
C GLY A 132 -4.18 -3.61 18.59
N PHE A 133 -4.53 -4.59 17.76
CA PHE A 133 -3.92 -4.81 16.46
C PHE A 133 -4.08 -3.60 15.52
N CYS A 134 -5.29 -3.06 15.39
CA CYS A 134 -5.54 -1.89 14.55
C CYS A 134 -4.79 -0.64 15.05
N ASN A 135 -4.72 -0.42 16.36
CA ASN A 135 -3.96 0.69 16.94
C ASN A 135 -2.45 0.54 16.68
N GLY A 136 -1.92 -0.67 16.83
CA GLY A 136 -0.53 -0.97 16.48
C GLY A 136 -0.27 -0.72 15.00
N LEU A 137 -1.13 -1.22 14.11
CA LEU A 137 -1.02 -1.01 12.67
C LEU A 137 -1.06 0.48 12.30
N ALA A 138 -1.93 1.27 12.94
CA ALA A 138 -2.02 2.70 12.73
C ALA A 138 -0.71 3.42 13.12
N LEU A 139 -0.10 3.05 14.25
CA LEU A 139 1.21 3.59 14.65
C LEU A 139 2.30 3.22 13.65
N VAL A 140 2.33 1.98 13.20
CA VAL A 140 3.34 1.49 12.25
C VAL A 140 3.24 2.19 10.92
N ILE A 141 2.03 2.28 10.35
CA ILE A 141 1.79 3.02 9.11
C ILE A 141 2.12 4.50 9.28
N GLY A 142 1.74 5.09 10.42
CA GLY A 142 2.03 6.50 10.73
C GLY A 142 3.52 6.79 10.82
N LEU A 143 4.29 5.94 11.51
CA LEU A 143 5.73 6.05 11.61
C LEU A 143 6.41 5.82 10.25
N ALA A 144 5.90 4.91 9.41
CA ALA A 144 6.42 4.69 8.07
C ALA A 144 6.29 5.93 7.16
N GLN A 145 5.36 6.85 7.43
CA GLN A 145 5.26 8.10 6.67
C GLN A 145 6.40 9.07 6.98
N ILE A 146 7.05 8.97 8.15
CA ILE A 146 8.12 9.87 8.57
C ILE A 146 9.36 9.71 7.67
N SER A 147 9.55 8.52 7.11
CA SER A 147 10.57 8.22 6.10
C SER A 147 10.51 9.15 4.88
N ASN A 148 9.31 9.66 4.51
CA ASN A 148 9.13 10.53 3.36
C ASN A 148 9.72 11.95 3.58
N PHE A 149 10.07 12.30 4.81
CA PHE A 149 10.71 13.59 5.15
C PHE A 149 12.23 13.49 5.24
N LYS A 150 12.82 12.36 4.84
CA LYS A 150 14.27 12.19 4.77
C LYS A 150 14.85 12.85 3.53
N ASP A 151 16.08 13.34 3.65
CA ASP A 151 16.74 14.02 2.54
C ASP A 151 17.09 13.00 1.41
N PRO A 152 16.54 13.18 0.19
CA PRO A 152 16.75 12.25 -0.93
C PRO A 152 18.22 12.09 -1.33
N HIS A 153 19.07 13.10 -1.09
CA HIS A 153 20.47 13.05 -1.47
C HIS A 153 21.25 11.98 -0.71
N TYR A 154 20.85 11.66 0.51
CA TYR A 154 21.50 10.67 1.36
C TYR A 154 20.88 9.27 1.21
N LEU A 155 19.65 9.18 0.70
CA LEU A 155 18.98 7.89 0.43
C LEU A 155 19.65 7.09 -0.69
N HIS A 156 20.31 7.74 -1.65
CA HIS A 156 21.06 7.06 -2.72
C HIS A 156 22.49 6.67 -2.33
N ALA A 157 23.03 7.26 -1.26
CA ALA A 157 24.38 6.99 -0.76
C ALA A 157 24.42 5.93 0.35
N ALA A 158 23.26 5.59 0.93
CA ALA A 158 23.14 4.50 1.89
C ALA A 158 23.33 3.15 1.17
N SER A 159 24.45 2.49 1.44
CA SER A 159 24.73 1.14 0.98
C SER A 159 23.71 0.14 1.53
N PRO A 160 23.38 -0.94 0.78
CA PRO A 160 22.35 -1.91 1.19
C PRO A 160 22.70 -2.73 2.45
N GLU A 161 23.94 -2.64 2.96
CA GLU A 161 24.44 -3.46 4.07
C GLU A 161 24.06 -3.00 5.48
N SER A 162 23.54 -1.78 5.69
CA SER A 162 23.07 -1.37 7.03
C SER A 162 21.74 -2.01 7.44
N SER A 163 21.07 -2.71 6.51
CA SER A 163 19.81 -3.44 6.74
C SER A 163 19.96 -4.71 7.59
N LEU A 164 21.20 -5.10 7.93
CA LEU A 164 21.48 -6.32 8.68
C LEU A 164 21.33 -6.19 10.21
N SER A 165 20.78 -5.07 10.72
CA SER A 165 20.52 -4.89 12.16
C SER A 165 19.05 -5.12 12.51
N GLY A 166 18.68 -6.41 12.48
CA GLY A 166 17.83 -7.05 13.48
C GLY A 166 16.35 -6.69 13.51
N ARG A 167 15.51 -7.59 12.98
CA ARG A 167 14.19 -8.00 13.53
C ARG A 167 13.26 -6.87 14.05
N ARG A 168 13.38 -5.68 13.49
CA ARG A 168 12.70 -4.46 13.92
C ARG A 168 11.77 -4.05 12.80
N LEU A 169 10.51 -3.87 13.17
CA LEU A 169 9.50 -3.29 12.30
C LEU A 169 10.09 -2.07 11.59
N GLY A 170 10.12 -2.08 10.26
CA GLY A 170 10.72 -1.03 9.43
C GLY A 170 10.23 0.41 9.74
N ALA A 171 9.09 0.54 10.41
CA ALA A 171 8.59 1.79 10.97
C ALA A 171 9.56 2.53 11.90
N PHE A 172 10.43 1.84 12.64
CA PHE A 172 11.38 2.47 13.56
C PHE A 172 12.75 2.78 12.93
N HIS A 173 13.02 2.19 11.76
CA HIS A 173 14.22 2.44 10.97
C HIS A 173 14.36 3.96 10.74
N ALA A 174 13.27 4.67 10.38
CA ALA A 174 13.28 6.11 10.13
C ALA A 174 14.10 6.97 11.13
N PHE A 175 14.19 6.60 12.41
CA PHE A 175 14.92 7.34 13.44
C PHE A 175 16.33 6.80 13.77
N GLN A 176 16.67 5.59 13.33
CA GLN A 176 17.91 4.89 13.69
C GLN A 176 18.94 4.87 12.55
N ASP A 177 18.52 5.20 11.33
CA ASP A 177 19.33 5.05 10.11
C ASP A 177 20.47 6.08 9.97
N GLY A 178 20.53 7.08 10.84
CA GLY A 178 21.50 8.19 10.76
C GLY A 178 21.33 9.12 9.56
N VAL A 179 20.36 8.86 8.68
CA VAL A 179 20.04 9.71 7.52
C VAL A 179 19.42 11.02 8.01
N PRO A 180 19.96 12.19 7.64
CA PRO A 180 19.40 13.47 8.05
C PRO A 180 18.00 13.68 7.45
N PHE A 181 17.16 14.37 8.21
CA PHE A 181 15.87 14.85 7.72
C PHE A 181 16.08 16.07 6.83
N ILE A 182 15.11 16.35 5.95
CA ILE A 182 15.12 17.58 5.17
C ILE A 182 15.16 18.77 6.13
N HIS A 183 16.00 19.77 5.84
CA HIS A 183 16.17 20.98 6.65
C HIS A 183 15.93 22.25 5.82
N GLY A 184 15.67 23.36 6.49
CA GLY A 184 15.49 24.67 5.85
C GLY A 184 14.13 24.84 5.16
N GLU A 185 14.13 25.57 4.04
CA GLU A 185 12.94 25.95 3.28
C GLU A 185 12.21 24.77 2.61
N GLU A 186 12.96 23.71 2.27
CA GLU A 186 12.41 22.49 1.68
C GLU A 186 11.57 21.70 2.69
N ALA A 187 12.00 21.64 3.95
CA ALA A 187 11.25 21.01 5.02
C ALA A 187 9.93 21.77 5.30
N GLY A 188 9.99 23.11 5.24
CA GLY A 188 8.81 23.96 5.39
C GLY A 188 7.78 23.73 4.29
N LEU A 189 8.22 23.62 3.03
CA LEU A 189 7.35 23.33 1.90
C LEU A 189 6.76 21.92 1.97
N ALA A 190 7.57 20.90 2.27
CA ALA A 190 7.09 19.53 2.44
C ALA A 190 6.05 19.42 3.55
N ALA A 191 6.32 19.99 4.73
CA ALA A 191 5.38 20.02 5.84
C ALA A 191 4.09 20.76 5.48
N LEU A 192 4.17 21.88 4.76
CA LEU A 192 3.01 22.65 4.32
C LEU A 192 2.15 21.85 3.34
N ILE A 193 2.75 21.15 2.37
CA ILE A 193 2.03 20.28 1.43
C ILE A 193 1.36 19.12 2.18
N THR A 194 2.06 18.49 3.13
CA THR A 194 1.48 17.40 3.92
C THR A 194 0.32 17.86 4.80
N VAL A 195 0.47 19.00 5.48
CA VAL A 195 -0.61 19.60 6.29
C VAL A 195 -1.79 19.98 5.40
N LEU A 196 -1.55 20.57 4.23
CA LEU A 196 -2.59 20.90 3.28
C LEU A 196 -3.33 19.63 2.79
N ALA A 197 -2.60 18.58 2.40
CA ALA A 197 -3.18 17.31 2.00
C ALA A 197 -4.00 16.65 3.12
N PHE A 198 -3.53 16.74 4.36
CA PHE A 198 -4.24 16.24 5.54
C PHE A 198 -5.52 17.04 5.83
N VAL A 199 -5.43 18.38 5.80
CA VAL A 199 -6.59 19.28 5.98
C VAL A 199 -7.62 19.05 4.90
N VAL A 200 -7.23 18.96 3.63
CA VAL A 200 -8.13 18.64 2.52
C VAL A 200 -8.77 17.26 2.75
N SER A 201 -8.00 16.25 3.12
CA SER A 201 -8.52 14.90 3.38
C SER A 201 -9.54 14.84 4.53
N LEU A 202 -9.38 15.66 5.56
CA LEU A 202 -10.29 15.72 6.71
C LEU A 202 -11.51 16.63 6.50
N TRP A 203 -11.33 17.72 5.77
CA TRP A 203 -12.36 18.77 5.63
C TRP A 203 -13.28 18.51 4.44
N LEU A 204 -12.75 17.98 3.34
CA LEU A 204 -13.49 17.74 2.11
C LEU A 204 -14.66 16.75 2.24
N PRO A 205 -14.58 15.64 3.02
CA PRO A 205 -15.73 14.76 3.25
C PRO A 205 -16.93 15.47 3.89
N ARG A 206 -16.70 16.61 4.56
CA ARG A 206 -17.79 17.43 5.13
C ARG A 206 -18.48 18.31 4.10
N LEU A 207 -17.84 18.60 2.96
CA LEU A 207 -18.38 19.48 1.93
C LEU A 207 -19.01 18.70 0.75
N SER A 208 -18.49 17.51 0.43
CA SER A 208 -19.05 16.63 -0.61
C SER A 208 -18.79 15.15 -0.33
N THR A 209 -19.83 14.33 -0.37
CA THR A 209 -19.77 12.87 -0.13
C THR A 209 -19.83 12.04 -1.41
N ARG A 210 -19.84 12.68 -2.59
CA ARG A 210 -20.03 11.98 -3.88
C ARG A 210 -18.75 11.39 -4.47
N VAL A 211 -17.59 11.86 -4.04
CA VAL A 211 -16.29 11.49 -4.61
C VAL A 211 -15.35 11.05 -3.49
N PRO A 212 -14.52 10.00 -3.69
CA PRO A 212 -13.54 9.57 -2.70
C PRO A 212 -12.57 10.71 -2.32
N SER A 213 -12.42 10.95 -1.02
CA SER A 213 -11.59 12.06 -0.50
C SER A 213 -10.11 11.91 -0.83
N ALA A 214 -9.60 10.68 -0.85
CA ALA A 214 -8.21 10.38 -1.19
C ALA A 214 -7.83 10.84 -2.61
N LEU A 215 -8.72 10.65 -3.59
CA LEU A 215 -8.48 11.08 -4.97
C LEU A 215 -8.42 12.59 -5.11
N ILE A 216 -9.34 13.30 -4.45
CA ILE A 216 -9.35 14.76 -4.49
C ILE A 216 -8.13 15.32 -3.76
N ALA A 217 -7.73 14.72 -2.64
CA ALA A 217 -6.51 15.11 -1.93
C ALA A 217 -5.28 14.99 -2.83
N ILE A 218 -5.16 13.92 -3.60
CA ILE A 218 -4.08 13.75 -4.58
C ILE A 218 -4.16 14.83 -5.67
N LEU A 219 -5.32 15.03 -6.29
CA LEU A 219 -5.49 16.02 -7.35
C LEU A 219 -5.17 17.45 -6.88
N VAL A 220 -5.66 17.84 -5.70
CA VAL A 220 -5.41 19.16 -5.11
C VAL A 220 -3.95 19.29 -4.71
N GLY A 221 -3.35 18.25 -4.12
CA GLY A 221 -1.93 18.23 -3.77
C GLY A 221 -1.04 18.42 -5.00
N THR A 222 -1.30 17.67 -6.07
CA THR A 222 -0.57 17.80 -7.34
C THR A 222 -0.78 19.16 -8.00
N ALA A 223 -2.01 19.69 -7.99
CA ALA A 223 -2.29 21.02 -8.53
C ALA A 223 -1.57 22.12 -7.74
N PHE A 224 -1.50 21.98 -6.41
CA PHE A 224 -0.81 22.90 -5.53
C PHE A 224 0.72 22.85 -5.72
N GLU A 225 1.31 21.66 -5.79
CA GLU A 225 2.72 21.46 -6.12
C GLU A 225 3.05 22.11 -7.48
N TRP A 226 2.23 21.86 -8.50
CA TRP A 226 2.43 22.42 -9.82
C TRP A 226 2.33 23.96 -9.82
N ALA A 227 1.38 24.53 -9.07
CA ALA A 227 1.16 25.97 -9.02
C ALA A 227 2.26 26.74 -8.30
N ILE A 228 2.87 26.17 -7.25
CA ILE A 228 3.82 26.87 -6.37
C ILE A 228 5.25 26.40 -6.63
N VAL A 229 5.50 25.10 -6.55
CA VAL A 229 6.86 24.53 -6.61
C VAL A 229 7.41 24.59 -8.03
N ARG A 230 6.59 24.24 -9.04
CA ARG A 230 7.04 24.24 -10.45
C ARG A 230 6.99 25.62 -11.12
N ARG A 231 6.29 26.59 -10.52
CA ARG A 231 6.14 27.95 -11.05
C ARG A 231 7.08 28.98 -10.39
N ALA A 232 7.78 28.61 -9.32
CA ALA A 232 8.78 29.44 -8.67
C ALA A 232 10.04 29.61 -9.57
N PRO A 233 10.55 30.83 -9.79
CA PRO A 233 11.66 31.08 -10.71
C PRO A 233 13.01 30.67 -10.10
N LYS A 234 13.64 29.65 -10.72
CA LYS A 234 15.09 29.45 -10.93
C LYS A 234 16.09 29.78 -9.79
N THR A 235 15.87 29.27 -8.58
CA THR A 235 16.98 28.93 -7.64
C THR A 235 17.08 27.44 -7.33
N MET A 236 16.08 26.65 -7.74
CA MET A 236 16.01 25.18 -7.56
C MET A 236 16.34 24.39 -8.85
N GLY A 237 17.15 24.95 -9.74
CA GLY A 237 17.60 24.28 -10.97
C GLY A 237 18.52 23.06 -10.74
N ALA A 238 18.94 22.82 -9.50
CA ALA A 238 19.72 21.65 -9.11
C ALA A 238 18.85 20.41 -8.82
N LEU A 239 17.61 20.58 -8.35
CA LEU A 239 16.69 19.48 -8.02
C LEU A 239 15.99 18.89 -9.25
N GLY A 240 15.89 19.64 -10.34
CA GLY A 240 15.45 19.13 -11.65
C GLY A 240 16.43 18.15 -12.32
N LYS A 241 17.64 17.97 -11.76
CA LYS A 241 18.61 16.98 -12.25
C LYS A 241 18.46 15.60 -11.58
N VAL A 242 17.72 15.48 -10.47
CA VAL A 242 17.45 14.19 -9.81
C VAL A 242 16.40 13.37 -10.59
N GLY A 243 15.64 14.00 -11.49
CA GLY A 243 14.72 13.35 -12.42
C GLY A 243 15.33 12.91 -13.76
N LYS A 244 16.65 13.06 -13.99
CA LYS A 244 17.29 12.37 -15.11
C LYS A 244 17.47 10.91 -14.72
N CYS A 245 16.60 10.04 -15.23
CA CYS A 245 16.89 8.62 -15.35
C CYS A 245 18.34 8.46 -15.85
N PRO A 246 19.18 7.60 -15.25
CA PRO A 246 20.34 7.11 -15.97
C PRO A 246 19.78 6.52 -17.27
N LYS A 247 20.35 6.92 -18.41
CA LYS A 247 19.98 6.36 -19.71
C LYS A 247 19.95 4.84 -19.54
N LEU A 248 18.81 4.23 -19.84
CA LEU A 248 18.71 2.79 -19.97
C LEU A 248 19.87 2.36 -20.87
N VAL A 249 20.68 1.42 -20.38
CA VAL A 249 21.63 0.69 -21.20
C VAL A 249 20.83 0.15 -22.37
N SER A 250 21.13 0.64 -23.58
CA SER A 250 20.56 0.10 -24.79
C SER A 250 20.89 -1.39 -24.85
N PHE A 251 19.91 -2.21 -25.22
CA PHE A 251 20.01 -3.68 -25.35
C PHE A 251 21.08 -4.18 -26.35
N GLU A 252 21.87 -3.27 -26.93
CA GLU A 252 22.97 -3.54 -27.86
C GLU A 252 24.31 -3.87 -27.16
N GLU A 253 24.45 -3.59 -25.84
CA GLU A 253 25.71 -3.81 -25.10
C GLU A 253 25.78 -5.15 -24.34
N ILE A 254 24.80 -6.04 -24.51
CA ILE A 254 24.92 -7.43 -24.02
C ILE A 254 25.66 -8.23 -25.10
N HIS A 255 27.00 -8.15 -25.10
CA HIS A 255 27.81 -9.16 -25.76
C HIS A 255 27.58 -10.51 -25.04
N PRO A 256 27.22 -11.60 -25.75
CA PRO A 256 27.21 -12.92 -25.14
C PRO A 256 28.65 -13.29 -24.73
N PRO A 257 28.85 -14.01 -23.61
CA PRO A 257 30.17 -14.49 -23.23
C PRO A 257 30.69 -15.40 -24.34
N SER A 258 31.82 -15.03 -24.94
CA SER A 258 32.56 -15.87 -25.86
C SER A 258 33.06 -17.10 -25.12
N PHE A 259 32.44 -18.25 -25.40
CA PHE A 259 32.95 -19.56 -24.99
C PHE A 259 34.31 -19.79 -25.65
N HIS A 260 35.40 -19.56 -24.93
CA HIS A 260 36.70 -20.12 -25.30
C HIS A 260 36.66 -21.63 -25.07
N ARG A 261 36.58 -22.40 -26.16
CA ARG A 261 36.99 -23.81 -26.16
C ARG A 261 38.52 -23.84 -25.98
N SER A 262 38.99 -24.22 -24.79
CA SER A 262 40.31 -24.82 -24.65
C SER A 262 40.23 -26.26 -25.15
N GLY A 263 41.04 -26.59 -26.15
CA GLY A 263 41.39 -27.97 -26.47
C GLY A 263 42.26 -28.60 -25.39
#